data_AF-H0FC73-F1
#
_entry.id   AF-H0FC73-F1
#
_cell.length_a   1.000
_cell.length_b   1.000
_cell.length_c   1.000
_cell.angle_alpha   90.00
_cell.angle_beta   90.00
_cell.angle_gamma   90.00
#
_symmetry.space_group_name_H-M   'P 1'
#
loop_
_entity.id
_entity.type
_entity.pdbx_description
1 polymer ?
#
loop_
_entity_poly.entity_id
_entity_poly.type
_entity_poly.pdbx_seq_one_letter_code
_entity_poly.pdbx_strand_id
1 'polypeptide(L)'
;MNISNGGSVNTRGLVLGHVGESGPFGRSAGIVRVEGPGSQLTAVNMHIGNYGDGTLLISQGGRVANWYTLIGAERGGTGRATVSGAGSLWTMTGETQVGGYGTGELLISDRGQVRTGSLATIAALDSGSVGMVHVKDPGSIWDIASNLNMAVFSGQAT
;
A
#
# COMPACT_ATOMS: atom_id res chain seq x y z
N MET A 1 8.28 -4.72 11.67
CA MET A 1 9.07 -3.52 12.04
C MET A 1 8.10 -2.43 12.50
N ASN A 2 8.44 -1.72 13.56
CA ASN A 2 7.67 -0.57 14.04
C ASN A 2 8.56 0.68 13.97
N ILE A 3 8.02 1.77 13.45
CA ILE A 3 8.63 3.09 13.38
C ILE A 3 7.74 4.01 14.20
N SER A 4 8.21 4.41 15.38
CA SER A 4 7.44 5.21 16.34
C SER A 4 8.34 6.25 17.02
N ASN A 5 7.74 7.11 17.86
CA ASN A 5 8.46 8.11 18.68
C ASN A 5 9.41 9.02 17.86
N GLY A 6 8.97 9.43 16.66
CA GLY A 6 9.80 10.27 15.78
C GLY A 6 10.87 9.52 14.98
N GLY A 7 10.91 8.18 15.05
CA GLY A 7 11.83 7.36 14.29
C GLY A 7 11.70 7.54 12.77
N SER A 8 12.80 7.37 12.05
CA SER A 8 12.85 7.53 10.59
C SER A 8 13.58 6.37 9.93
N VAL A 9 13.03 5.87 8.82
CA VAL A 9 13.67 4.86 7.96
C VAL A 9 13.69 5.39 6.54
N ASN A 10 14.85 5.30 5.88
CA ASN A 10 15.04 5.61 4.47
C ASN A 10 15.64 4.40 3.76
N THR A 11 15.00 3.96 2.67
CA THR A 11 15.48 2.86 1.84
C THR A 11 15.21 3.14 0.36
N ARG A 12 15.88 2.43 -0.55
CA ARG A 12 15.48 2.43 -1.97
C ARG A 12 14.27 1.54 -2.21
N GLY A 13 14.25 0.35 -1.64
CA GLY A 13 13.17 -0.62 -1.84
C GLY A 13 12.67 -1.16 -0.52
N LEU A 14 11.35 -1.31 -0.41
CA LEU A 14 10.71 -2.03 0.68
C LEU A 14 9.81 -3.12 0.11
N VAL A 15 10.03 -4.35 0.56
CA VAL A 15 9.21 -5.50 0.21
C VAL A 15 8.64 -6.11 1.49
N LEU A 16 7.31 -6.25 1.53
CA LEU A 16 6.59 -6.92 2.61
C LEU A 16 5.95 -8.19 2.05
N GLY A 17 6.30 -9.36 2.60
CA GLY A 17 5.87 -10.65 2.05
C GLY A 17 6.58 -11.01 0.74
N HIS A 18 7.90 -11.23 0.80
CA HIS A 18 8.73 -11.43 -0.40
C HIS A 18 8.54 -12.80 -1.07
N VAL A 19 8.40 -13.87 -0.29
CA VAL A 19 8.34 -15.27 -0.76
C VAL A 19 6.91 -15.80 -0.63
N GLY A 20 6.44 -16.48 -1.69
CA GLY A 20 5.14 -17.17 -1.74
C GLY A 20 5.25 -18.65 -1.38
N GLU A 21 4.20 -19.42 -1.64
CA GLU A 21 4.11 -20.83 -1.22
C GLU A 21 4.93 -21.82 -2.06
N SER A 22 5.46 -21.40 -3.20
CA SER A 22 6.10 -22.28 -4.20
C SER A 22 7.53 -22.73 -3.87
N GLY A 23 7.95 -22.72 -2.60
CA GLY A 23 9.29 -23.15 -2.17
C GLY A 23 9.32 -23.72 -0.75
N PRO A 24 10.47 -24.28 -0.30
CA PRO A 24 10.57 -24.98 0.99
C PRO A 24 10.39 -24.07 2.20
N PHE A 25 10.35 -22.74 2.00
CA PHE A 25 10.32 -21.74 3.07
C PHE A 25 8.91 -21.34 3.50
N GLY A 26 7.87 -21.88 2.86
CA GLY A 26 6.48 -21.49 3.12
C GLY A 26 6.21 -20.03 2.77
N ARG A 27 4.95 -19.63 2.95
CA ARG A 27 4.50 -18.27 2.67
C ARG A 27 5.11 -17.28 3.67
N SER A 28 5.81 -16.26 3.18
CA SER A 28 6.41 -15.23 4.05
C SER A 28 5.44 -14.09 4.36
N ALA A 29 5.54 -13.53 5.56
CA ALA A 29 4.77 -12.37 5.99
C ALA A 29 5.69 -11.21 6.40
N GLY A 30 5.37 -9.98 5.98
CA GLY A 30 6.06 -8.76 6.36
C GLY A 30 5.09 -7.70 6.89
N ILE A 31 5.39 -7.13 8.06
CA ILE A 31 4.55 -6.09 8.67
C ILE A 31 5.40 -4.87 8.99
N VAL A 32 4.93 -3.69 8.56
CA VAL A 32 5.49 -2.39 8.93
C VAL A 32 4.41 -1.52 9.56
N ARG A 33 4.73 -0.92 10.70
CA ARG A 33 3.91 0.11 11.37
C ARG A 33 4.67 1.42 11.41
N VAL A 34 4.01 2.51 11.01
CA VAL A 34 4.52 3.88 11.11
C VAL A 34 3.51 4.67 11.93
N GLU A 35 3.84 4.88 13.21
CA GLU A 35 2.87 5.30 14.21
C GLU A 35 3.39 6.49 15.02
N GLY A 36 2.55 7.50 15.16
CA GLY A 36 2.83 8.65 16.00
C GLY A 36 3.41 9.85 15.24
N PRO A 37 3.29 11.06 15.79
CA PRO A 37 3.82 12.27 15.17
C PRO A 37 5.34 12.20 14.95
N GLY A 38 5.78 12.67 13.79
CA GLY A 38 7.20 12.72 13.42
C GLY A 38 7.78 11.40 12.88
N SER A 39 7.10 10.27 13.05
CA SER A 39 7.54 8.98 12.55
C SER A 39 7.40 8.87 11.04
N GLN A 40 8.48 8.42 10.39
CA GLN A 40 8.64 8.53 8.94
C GLN A 40 9.21 7.27 8.31
N LEU A 41 8.65 6.90 7.17
CA LEU A 41 9.23 5.92 6.25
C LEU A 41 9.31 6.52 4.86
N THR A 42 10.52 6.57 4.31
CA THR A 42 10.77 6.95 2.92
C THR A 42 11.31 5.75 2.16
N ALA A 43 10.70 5.44 1.03
CA ALA A 43 11.17 4.43 0.08
C ALA A 43 11.18 5.00 -1.34
N VAL A 44 11.89 4.41 -2.30
CA VAL A 44 11.62 4.71 -3.72
C VAL A 44 10.48 3.83 -4.20
N ASN A 45 10.62 2.52 -4.06
CA ASN A 45 9.63 1.52 -4.47
C ASN A 45 9.11 0.73 -3.28
N MET A 46 7.81 0.46 -3.25
CA MET A 46 7.16 -0.34 -2.21
C MET A 46 6.31 -1.45 -2.82
N HIS A 47 6.61 -2.70 -2.44
CA HIS A 47 5.82 -3.86 -2.80
C HIS A 47 5.22 -4.44 -1.51
N ILE A 48 3.90 -4.32 -1.36
CA ILE A 48 3.16 -4.78 -0.20
C ILE A 48 2.43 -6.05 -0.62
N GLY A 49 2.84 -7.19 -0.09
CA GLY A 49 2.38 -8.51 -0.52
C GLY A 49 2.93 -8.80 -1.90
N ASN A 50 4.24 -9.10 -1.98
CA ASN A 50 4.89 -9.39 -3.24
C ASN A 50 4.44 -10.76 -3.77
N TYR A 51 5.04 -11.84 -3.29
CA TYR A 51 4.55 -13.22 -3.51
C TYR A 51 3.89 -13.81 -2.25
N GLY A 52 4.10 -13.18 -1.08
CA GLY A 52 3.51 -13.56 0.20
C GLY A 52 2.60 -12.47 0.76
N ASP A 53 2.54 -12.38 2.09
CA ASP A 53 1.64 -11.46 2.79
C ASP A 53 2.36 -10.20 3.25
N GLY A 54 1.88 -9.03 2.85
CA GLY A 54 2.42 -7.74 3.27
C GLY A 54 1.39 -6.89 3.96
N THR A 55 1.78 -6.23 5.05
CA THR A 55 0.91 -5.28 5.76
C THR A 55 1.66 -4.00 6.10
N LEU A 56 1.13 -2.87 5.63
CA LEU A 56 1.57 -1.52 6.01
C LEU A 56 0.48 -0.82 6.83
N LEU A 57 0.82 -0.36 8.02
CA LEU A 57 -0.06 0.42 8.88
C LEU A 57 0.54 1.80 9.10
N ILE A 58 -0.20 2.84 8.76
CA ILE A 58 0.15 4.24 8.97
C ILE A 58 -0.91 4.85 9.87
N SER A 59 -0.52 5.26 11.06
CA SER A 59 -1.48 5.68 12.08
C SER A 59 -0.96 6.83 12.96
N GLN A 60 -1.89 7.48 13.67
CA GLN A 60 -1.58 8.45 14.74
C GLN A 60 -0.62 9.58 14.31
N GLY A 61 -0.68 10.06 13.06
CA GLY A 61 0.19 11.12 12.56
C GLY A 61 1.48 10.65 11.89
N GLY A 62 1.67 9.33 11.74
CA GLY A 62 2.77 8.73 11.00
C GLY A 62 2.74 9.10 9.51
N ARG A 63 3.91 9.14 8.88
CA ARG A 63 4.06 9.58 7.48
C ARG A 63 4.86 8.60 6.65
N VAL A 64 4.37 8.29 5.47
CA VAL A 64 5.08 7.47 4.48
C VAL A 64 5.19 8.24 3.18
N ALA A 65 6.35 8.18 2.54
CA ALA A 65 6.58 8.77 1.24
C ALA A 65 7.32 7.80 0.32
N ASN A 66 6.86 7.66 -0.92
CA ASN A 66 7.59 6.92 -1.94
C ASN A 66 7.29 7.42 -3.36
N TRP A 67 7.98 6.86 -4.35
CA TRP A 67 7.68 7.13 -5.75
C TRP A 67 6.61 6.16 -6.27
N TYR A 68 6.85 4.86 -6.21
CA TYR A 68 5.97 3.84 -6.80
C TYR A 68 5.52 2.78 -5.81
N THR A 69 4.26 2.35 -5.92
CA THR A 69 3.66 1.33 -5.03
C THR A 69 2.87 0.28 -5.78
N LEU A 70 3.10 -0.98 -5.40
CA LEU A 70 2.25 -2.13 -5.70
C LEU A 70 1.69 -2.74 -4.41
N ILE A 71 0.38 -2.91 -4.33
CA ILE A 71 -0.31 -3.63 -3.25
C ILE A 71 -0.91 -4.91 -3.85
N GLY A 72 -0.51 -6.09 -3.37
CA GLY A 72 -0.78 -7.37 -4.04
C GLY A 72 -0.02 -7.44 -5.37
N ALA A 73 1.31 -7.38 -5.29
CA ALA A 73 2.16 -7.11 -6.45
C ALA A 73 2.16 -8.27 -7.44
N GLU A 74 2.42 -9.50 -6.99
CA GLU A 74 2.57 -10.68 -7.84
C GLU A 74 1.43 -11.69 -7.64
N ARG A 75 1.32 -12.65 -8.56
CA ARG A 75 0.32 -13.73 -8.45
C ARG A 75 0.46 -14.47 -7.12
N GLY A 76 -0.65 -14.64 -6.43
CA GLY A 76 -0.70 -15.26 -5.11
C GLY A 76 -0.23 -14.35 -3.97
N GLY A 77 0.29 -13.15 -4.23
CA GLY A 77 0.62 -12.15 -3.21
C GLY A 77 -0.62 -11.46 -2.64
N THR A 78 -0.58 -11.17 -1.34
CA THR A 78 -1.67 -10.46 -0.65
C THR A 78 -1.13 -9.26 0.09
N GLY A 79 -1.47 -8.07 -0.40
CA GLY A 79 -1.06 -6.80 0.17
C GLY A 79 -2.21 -6.11 0.89
N ARG A 80 -1.96 -5.60 2.10
CA ARG A 80 -2.89 -4.74 2.83
C ARG A 80 -2.20 -3.47 3.28
N ALA A 81 -2.78 -2.33 3.00
CA ALA A 81 -2.34 -1.05 3.53
C ALA A 81 -3.49 -0.33 4.23
N THR A 82 -3.21 0.24 5.40
CA THR A 82 -4.17 1.06 6.14
C THR A 82 -3.55 2.40 6.49
N VAL A 83 -4.25 3.47 6.14
CA VAL A 83 -3.93 4.84 6.55
C VAL A 83 -5.07 5.36 7.40
N SER A 84 -4.81 5.56 8.69
CA SER A 84 -5.84 5.85 9.67
C SER A 84 -5.43 6.97 10.61
N GLY A 85 -6.39 7.76 11.06
CA GLY A 85 -6.17 8.77 12.08
C GLY A 85 -5.69 10.11 11.53
N ALA A 86 -6.04 11.14 12.28
CA ALA A 86 -5.66 12.52 12.06
C ALA A 86 -4.18 12.71 11.73
N GLY A 87 -3.90 13.35 10.59
CA GLY A 87 -2.54 13.75 10.22
C GLY A 87 -1.64 12.60 9.75
N SER A 88 -2.15 11.37 9.71
CA SER A 88 -1.50 10.25 9.03
C SER A 88 -1.57 10.48 7.52
N LEU A 89 -0.42 10.32 6.86
CA LEU A 89 -0.29 10.64 5.45
C LEU A 89 0.58 9.63 4.72
N TRP A 90 0.10 9.15 3.59
CA TRP A 90 0.91 8.43 2.62
C TRP A 90 0.96 9.21 1.30
N THR A 91 2.16 9.60 0.88
CA THR A 91 2.37 10.32 -0.38
C THR A 91 3.17 9.48 -1.35
N MET A 92 2.60 9.19 -2.52
CA MET A 92 3.26 8.56 -3.65
C MET A 92 3.43 9.60 -4.75
N THR A 93 4.66 9.89 -5.18
CA THR A 93 4.90 10.89 -6.23
C THR A 93 4.73 10.34 -7.65
N GLY A 94 4.79 9.02 -7.82
CA GLY A 94 4.56 8.30 -9.06
C GLY A 94 3.24 7.53 -9.03
N GLU A 95 3.22 6.38 -9.72
CA GLU A 95 2.02 5.56 -9.88
C GLU A 95 1.72 4.71 -8.65
N THR A 96 0.45 4.38 -8.48
CA THR A 96 -0.04 3.46 -7.44
C THR A 96 -0.91 2.39 -8.07
N GLN A 97 -0.66 1.12 -7.74
CA GLN A 97 -1.53 0.02 -8.15
C GLN A 97 -2.00 -0.80 -6.96
N VAL A 98 -3.30 -1.05 -6.89
CA VAL A 98 -3.95 -1.88 -5.88
C VAL A 98 -4.53 -3.10 -6.56
N GLY A 99 -4.04 -4.29 -6.20
CA GLY A 99 -4.32 -5.52 -6.94
C GLY A 99 -3.55 -5.55 -8.26
N GLY A 100 -2.21 -5.60 -8.19
CA GLY A 100 -1.32 -5.68 -9.36
C GLY A 100 -1.58 -6.96 -10.18
N TYR A 101 -0.88 -8.04 -9.83
CA TYR A 101 -1.18 -9.42 -10.29
C TYR A 101 -1.85 -10.28 -9.19
N GLY A 102 -1.93 -9.78 -7.96
CA GLY A 102 -2.48 -10.48 -6.80
C GLY A 102 -3.68 -9.76 -6.18
N THR A 103 -3.83 -9.95 -4.87
CA THR A 103 -4.90 -9.29 -4.08
C THR A 103 -4.33 -8.11 -3.32
N GLY A 104 -4.81 -6.90 -3.62
CA GLY A 104 -4.44 -5.68 -2.93
C GLY A 104 -5.62 -5.00 -2.26
N GLU A 105 -5.41 -4.54 -1.03
CA GLU A 105 -6.40 -3.79 -0.27
C GLU A 105 -5.79 -2.50 0.28
N LEU A 106 -6.47 -1.38 0.06
CA LEU A 106 -6.14 -0.09 0.65
C LEU A 106 -7.34 0.44 1.45
N LEU A 107 -7.14 0.66 2.76
CA LEU A 107 -8.11 1.28 3.65
C LEU A 107 -7.64 2.66 4.09
N ILE A 108 -8.48 3.67 3.88
CA ILE A 108 -8.25 5.05 4.31
C ILE A 108 -9.41 5.45 5.23
N SER A 109 -9.08 5.89 6.43
CA SER A 109 -10.04 5.97 7.54
C SER A 109 -9.69 7.03 8.56
N ASP A 110 -10.65 7.39 9.42
CA ASP A 110 -10.42 8.25 10.58
C ASP A 110 -9.62 9.54 10.28
N ARG A 111 -9.88 10.16 9.12
CA ARG A 111 -9.18 11.35 8.60
C ARG A 111 -7.74 11.14 8.14
N GLY A 112 -7.36 9.90 7.86
CA GLY A 112 -6.13 9.55 7.16
C GLY A 112 -6.17 10.05 5.71
N GLN A 113 -4.99 10.31 5.15
CA GLN A 113 -4.87 10.82 3.78
C GLN A 113 -3.88 10.00 2.96
N VAL A 114 -4.26 9.72 1.72
CA VAL A 114 -3.38 9.15 0.70
C VAL A 114 -3.34 10.11 -0.48
N ARG A 115 -2.14 10.33 -1.03
CA ARG A 115 -1.92 11.19 -2.20
C ARG A 115 -1.14 10.42 -3.25
N THR A 116 -1.69 10.30 -4.44
CA THR A 116 -1.03 9.75 -5.61
C THR A 116 -0.76 10.86 -6.61
N GLY A 117 0.52 11.12 -6.89
CA GLY A 117 0.98 12.22 -7.76
C GLY A 117 0.85 11.94 -9.26
N SER A 118 0.50 10.72 -9.65
CA SER A 118 0.30 10.29 -11.03
C SER A 118 -0.94 9.40 -11.16
N LEU A 119 -0.92 8.44 -12.07
CA LEU A 119 -1.95 7.44 -12.29
C LEU A 119 -2.15 6.54 -11.05
N ALA A 120 -3.43 6.30 -10.71
CA ALA A 120 -3.82 5.23 -9.80
C ALA A 120 -4.60 4.16 -10.58
N THR A 121 -4.31 2.88 -10.30
CA THR A 121 -5.02 1.75 -10.92
C THR A 121 -5.48 0.74 -9.87
N ILE A 122 -6.72 0.27 -9.98
CA ILE A 122 -7.29 -0.80 -9.16
C ILE A 122 -7.57 -2.01 -10.05
N ALA A 123 -7.10 -3.19 -9.64
CA ALA A 123 -7.19 -4.46 -10.35
C ALA A 123 -6.58 -4.39 -11.77
N ALA A 124 -5.26 -4.46 -11.81
CA ALA A 124 -4.49 -3.80 -12.86
C ALA A 124 -3.95 -4.71 -13.97
N LEU A 125 -3.59 -5.99 -13.73
CA LEU A 125 -2.69 -6.67 -14.67
C LEU A 125 -3.07 -8.12 -15.06
N ASP A 126 -4.04 -8.76 -14.40
CA ASP A 126 -4.47 -10.13 -14.72
C ASP A 126 -5.93 -10.42 -14.36
N SER A 127 -6.51 -11.46 -14.97
CA SER A 127 -7.84 -11.99 -14.61
C SER A 127 -7.99 -12.41 -13.14
N GLY A 128 -6.89 -12.79 -12.48
CA GLY A 128 -6.85 -13.12 -11.06
C GLY A 128 -6.60 -11.92 -10.14
N SER A 129 -6.36 -10.72 -10.69
CA SER A 129 -6.08 -9.53 -9.90
C SER A 129 -7.34 -9.03 -9.20
N VAL A 130 -7.23 -8.78 -7.91
CA VAL A 130 -8.31 -8.22 -7.08
C VAL A 130 -7.79 -6.97 -6.39
N GLY A 131 -8.37 -5.83 -6.70
CA GLY A 131 -8.06 -4.56 -6.06
C GLY A 131 -9.27 -4.04 -5.30
N MET A 132 -9.08 -3.73 -4.02
CA MET A 132 -10.14 -3.16 -3.17
C MET A 132 -9.63 -1.87 -2.53
N VAL A 133 -10.39 -0.79 -2.67
CA VAL A 133 -10.07 0.48 -1.99
C VAL A 133 -11.28 1.00 -1.22
N HIS A 134 -11.09 1.23 0.07
CA HIS A 134 -12.10 1.80 0.95
C HIS A 134 -11.65 3.15 1.48
N VAL A 135 -12.38 4.22 1.15
CA VAL A 135 -12.23 5.53 1.78
C VAL A 135 -13.45 5.76 2.66
N LYS A 136 -13.27 5.63 3.98
CA LYS A 136 -14.37 5.71 4.97
C LYS A 136 -14.18 6.86 5.94
N ASP A 137 -15.28 7.27 6.58
CA ASP A 137 -15.34 8.31 7.61
C ASP A 137 -15.13 9.76 7.06
N PRO A 138 -15.81 10.76 7.64
CA PRO A 138 -15.63 12.16 7.23
C PRO A 138 -14.17 12.61 7.34
N GLY A 139 -13.65 13.21 6.26
CA GLY A 139 -12.29 13.78 6.22
C GLY A 139 -11.18 12.80 5.87
N SER A 140 -11.50 11.51 5.65
CA SER A 140 -10.59 10.59 4.98
C SER A 140 -10.54 10.90 3.48
N ILE A 141 -9.34 10.91 2.91
CA ILE A 141 -9.13 11.40 1.54
C ILE A 141 -8.17 10.49 0.81
N TRP A 142 -8.55 10.10 -0.41
CA TRP A 142 -7.60 9.70 -1.44
C TRP A 142 -7.58 10.77 -2.53
N ASP A 143 -6.47 11.49 -2.63
CA ASP A 143 -6.26 12.51 -3.64
C ASP A 143 -5.38 11.92 -4.75
N ILE A 144 -5.83 12.01 -6.00
CA ILE A 144 -5.16 11.44 -7.17
C ILE A 144 -5.00 12.59 -8.17
N ALA A 145 -3.75 12.93 -8.49
CA ALA A 145 -3.44 14.06 -9.36
C ALA A 145 -3.73 13.80 -10.84
N SER A 146 -3.91 12.53 -11.22
CA SER A 146 -4.23 12.10 -12.59
C SER A 146 -5.49 11.23 -12.62
N ASN A 147 -5.56 10.25 -13.51
CA ASN A 147 -6.70 9.36 -13.65
C ASN A 147 -6.71 8.27 -12.56
N LEU A 148 -7.92 7.83 -12.23
CA LEU A 148 -8.17 6.56 -11.54
C LEU A 148 -8.71 5.55 -12.55
N ASN A 149 -7.98 4.47 -12.78
CA ASN A 149 -8.41 3.37 -13.62
C ASN A 149 -8.91 2.20 -12.76
N MET A 150 -10.02 1.59 -13.16
CA MET A 150 -10.60 0.43 -12.48
C MET A 150 -10.73 -0.74 -13.46
N ALA A 151 -10.35 -1.95 -13.00
CA ALA A 151 -10.54 -3.21 -13.72
C ALA A 151 -9.99 -3.22 -15.16
N VAL A 152 -8.71 -2.87 -15.32
CA VAL A 152 -8.10 -2.62 -16.63
C VAL A 152 -7.93 -3.90 -17.47
N PHE A 153 -7.79 -5.07 -16.82
CA PHE A 153 -7.60 -6.37 -17.49
C PHE A 153 -8.40 -7.48 -16.82
N SER A 154 -9.71 -7.59 -17.08
CA SER A 154 -10.61 -8.64 -16.55
C SER A 154 -10.60 -8.88 -15.02
N GLY A 155 -9.83 -8.11 -14.25
CA GLY A 155 -9.69 -8.18 -12.80
C GLY A 155 -10.87 -7.54 -12.08
N GLN A 156 -10.99 -7.84 -10.79
CA GLN A 156 -12.10 -7.37 -9.96
C GLN A 156 -11.66 -6.14 -9.15
N ALA A 157 -12.33 -5.01 -9.38
CA ALA A 157 -12.10 -3.76 -8.66
C ALA A 157 -13.37 -3.35 -7.88
N THR A 158 -13.20 -2.93 -6.63
CA THR A 158 -14.26 -2.32 -5.80
C THR A 158 -13.74 -1.13 -5.01
#